data_AF-A0A3A0BUA5-F1
#
_entry.id   AF-A0A3A0BUA5-F1
#
_cell.length_a   1.000
_cell.length_b   1.000
_cell.length_c   1.000
_cell.angle_alpha   90.00
_cell.angle_beta   90.00
_cell.angle_gamma   90.00
#
_symmetry.space_group_name_H-M   'P 1'
#
loop_
_entity.id
_entity.type
_entity.pdbx_description
1 polymer ?
#
loop_
_entity_poly.entity_id
_entity_poly.type
_entity_poly.pdbx_seq_one_letter_code
_entity_poly.pdbx_strand_id
1 'polypeptide(L)'
;MHVQQPQELYGGQCQICPWDPGEQDGVTDMPLLRDPLQGVALLPGASLAGAQRAGARRIAQTLHGPAGQKLVDTLFGGQLPPVGKDRGKDRRPRYGGGRVEVRERVVEQTAGRTLTWSRP
;
A
#
# COMPACT_ATOMS: atom_id res chain seq x y z
N MET A 1 7.23 44.42 8.84
CA MET A 1 6.13 44.43 9.83
C MET A 1 5.70 42.99 10.04
N HIS A 2 5.87 42.52 11.28
CA HIS A 2 5.39 41.23 11.74
C HIS A 2 3.86 41.18 11.66
N VAL A 3 3.31 40.13 11.06
CA VAL A 3 1.98 39.64 11.39
C VAL A 3 2.10 38.14 11.62
N GLN A 4 2.43 37.81 12.87
CA GLN A 4 2.05 36.55 13.49
C GLN A 4 0.52 36.54 13.65
N GLN A 5 -0.13 35.39 13.43
CA GLN A 5 -1.21 34.77 14.23
C GLN A 5 -2.03 33.77 13.37
N PRO A 6 -2.81 32.83 13.97
CA PRO A 6 -2.40 31.81 14.94
C PRO A 6 -3.01 30.42 14.60
N GLN A 7 -2.65 29.43 15.42
CA GLN A 7 -3.03 28.02 15.37
C GLN A 7 -4.49 27.81 15.80
N GLU A 8 -5.27 26.96 15.11
CA GLU A 8 -6.34 26.10 15.67
C GLU A 8 -6.62 24.96 14.68
N LEU A 9 -6.15 23.74 14.97
CA LEU A 9 -6.96 22.63 15.50
C LEU A 9 -8.02 22.12 14.51
N TYR A 10 -7.71 21.07 13.75
CA TYR A 10 -8.65 19.95 13.54
C TYR A 10 -7.89 18.70 13.10
N GLY A 11 -7.69 17.78 14.04
CA GLY A 11 -7.20 16.44 13.78
C GLY A 11 -8.21 15.66 12.94
N GLY A 12 -7.94 15.55 11.65
CA GLY A 12 -8.62 14.64 10.74
C GLY A 12 -7.64 13.55 10.33
N GLN A 13 -7.89 12.32 10.78
CA GLN A 13 -7.04 11.17 10.55
C GLN A 13 -6.92 10.91 9.04
N CYS A 14 -5.72 11.06 8.48
CA CYS A 14 -5.47 10.78 7.08
C CYS A 14 -5.50 9.26 6.86
N GLN A 15 -6.63 8.79 6.36
CA GLN A 15 -6.97 7.39 6.18
C GLN A 15 -6.51 6.97 4.78
N ILE A 16 -5.25 6.55 4.69
CA ILE A 16 -4.60 5.90 3.54
C ILE A 16 -4.36 6.85 2.35
N CYS A 17 -3.09 7.19 2.12
CA CYS A 17 -2.61 7.87 0.91
C CYS A 17 -1.92 6.84 0.00
N PRO A 18 -2.55 6.37 -1.10
CA PRO A 18 -1.88 5.55 -2.09
C PRO A 18 -0.89 6.44 -2.87
N TRP A 19 0.40 6.12 -2.81
CA TRP A 19 1.51 6.85 -3.43
C TRP A 19 1.36 7.03 -4.96
N ASP A 20 1.77 8.22 -5.43
CA ASP A 20 1.57 8.89 -6.74
C ASP A 20 1.57 8.07 -8.03
N PRO A 21 0.60 8.34 -8.92
CA PRO A 21 0.79 8.32 -10.37
C PRO A 21 0.61 9.74 -10.93
N GLY A 22 1.70 10.51 -11.05
CA GLY A 22 1.83 11.72 -11.87
C GLY A 22 0.79 12.83 -11.68
N GLU A 23 1.24 13.95 -11.12
CA GLU A 23 0.60 15.28 -11.10
C GLU A 23 -0.86 15.32 -11.57
N GLN A 24 -1.77 15.24 -10.60
CA GLN A 24 -3.19 15.44 -10.83
C GLN A 24 -3.49 16.91 -10.56
N ASP A 25 -3.86 17.68 -11.58
CA ASP A 25 -4.24 19.10 -11.45
C ASP A 25 -5.46 19.24 -10.53
N GLY A 26 -5.23 19.47 -9.23
CA GLY A 26 -6.27 19.48 -8.22
C GLY A 26 -6.02 20.54 -7.14
N VAL A 27 -7.10 21.20 -6.70
CA VAL A 27 -7.12 22.19 -5.60
C VAL A 27 -6.75 21.56 -4.23
N THR A 28 -6.50 20.25 -4.18
CA THR A 28 -6.24 19.50 -2.94
C THR A 28 -4.77 19.13 -2.86
N ASP A 29 -4.14 19.33 -1.71
CA ASP A 29 -2.72 19.01 -1.48
C ASP A 29 -2.36 17.53 -1.72
N MET A 30 -3.34 16.63 -1.65
CA MET A 30 -3.13 15.19 -1.83
C MET A 30 -4.36 14.51 -2.47
N PRO A 31 -4.45 14.51 -3.81
CA PRO A 31 -5.57 13.91 -4.53
C PRO A 31 -5.55 12.38 -4.44
N LEU A 32 -6.72 11.77 -4.25
CA LEU A 32 -6.87 10.32 -4.36
C LEU A 32 -6.62 9.85 -5.79
N LEU A 33 -6.09 8.64 -5.97
CA LEU A 33 -6.04 8.01 -7.28
C LEU A 33 -7.47 7.78 -7.79
N ARG A 34 -7.73 8.15 -9.04
CA ARG A 34 -9.01 7.98 -9.71
C ARG A 34 -8.87 7.15 -10.98
N ASP A 35 -9.94 6.46 -11.34
CA ASP A 35 -10.08 5.83 -12.66
C ASP A 35 -10.16 6.94 -13.72
N PRO A 36 -9.27 6.95 -14.75
CA PRO A 36 -9.28 7.97 -15.80
C PRO A 36 -10.54 7.92 -16.68
N LEU A 37 -11.25 6.79 -16.75
CA LEU A 37 -12.45 6.64 -17.59
C LEU A 37 -13.73 7.08 -16.86
N GLN A 38 -13.78 6.86 -15.54
CA GLN A 38 -15.00 7.05 -14.74
C GLN A 38 -14.87 8.16 -13.69
N GLY A 39 -13.67 8.65 -13.39
CA GLY A 39 -13.41 9.66 -12.37
C GLY A 39 -13.63 9.20 -10.92
N VAL A 40 -13.91 7.91 -10.71
CA VAL A 40 -14.19 7.32 -9.39
C VAL A 40 -12.90 7.03 -8.64
N ALA A 41 -12.92 7.10 -7.31
CA ALA A 41 -11.76 6.79 -6.49
C ALA A 41 -11.38 5.31 -6.63
N LEU A 42 -10.10 5.05 -6.90
CA LEU A 42 -9.54 3.74 -7.18
C LEU A 42 -8.44 3.41 -6.16
N LEU A 43 -8.52 2.22 -5.58
CA LEU A 43 -7.46 1.65 -4.77
C LEU A 43 -6.58 0.75 -5.66
N PRO A 44 -5.35 1.17 -6.01
CA PRO A 44 -4.52 0.40 -6.92
C PRO A 44 -4.08 -0.92 -6.29
N GLY A 45 -4.06 -1.98 -7.11
CA GLY A 45 -3.72 -3.33 -6.67
C GLY A 45 -2.31 -3.43 -6.06
N ALA A 46 -1.37 -2.62 -6.55
CA ALA A 46 -0.01 -2.56 -6.00
C ALA A 46 0.04 -2.03 -4.56
N SER A 47 -0.73 -0.99 -4.24
CA SER A 47 -0.81 -0.45 -2.87
C SER A 47 -1.47 -1.45 -1.92
N LEU A 48 -2.55 -2.09 -2.37
CA LEU A 48 -3.23 -3.13 -1.60
C LEU A 48 -2.31 -4.34 -1.37
N ALA A 49 -1.59 -4.79 -2.40
CA ALA A 49 -0.62 -5.88 -2.29
C ALA A 49 0.51 -5.54 -1.33
N GLY A 50 1.02 -4.30 -1.35
CA GLY A 50 2.04 -3.82 -0.43
C GLY A 50 1.57 -3.86 1.02
N ALA A 51 0.37 -3.32 1.29
CA ALA A 51 -0.22 -3.34 2.63
C ALA A 51 -0.45 -4.77 3.15
N GLN A 52 -1.02 -5.65 2.33
CA GLN A 52 -1.24 -7.06 2.68
C GLN A 52 0.07 -7.81 2.91
N ARG A 53 1.08 -7.62 2.04
CA ARG A 53 2.40 -8.25 2.21
C ARG A 53 3.07 -7.79 3.50
N ALA A 54 3.00 -6.50 3.85
CA ALA A 54 3.55 -5.97 5.09
C ALA A 54 2.84 -6.54 6.33
N GLY A 55 1.51 -6.59 6.31
CA GLY A 55 0.70 -7.18 7.38
C GLY A 55 0.97 -8.67 7.56
N ALA A 56 0.98 -9.43 6.46
CA ALA A 56 1.31 -10.85 6.44
C ALA A 56 2.72 -11.11 6.99
N ARG A 57 3.70 -10.27 6.64
CA ARG A 57 5.06 -10.35 7.20
C ARG A 57 5.08 -10.16 8.71
N ARG A 58 4.36 -9.18 9.24
CA ARG A 58 4.28 -8.95 10.68
C ARG A 58 3.66 -10.14 11.42
N ILE A 59 2.57 -10.70 10.88
CA ILE A 59 1.90 -11.87 11.46
C ILE A 59 2.80 -13.10 11.38
N ALA A 60 3.37 -13.38 10.21
CA ALA A 60 4.23 -14.53 9.99
C ALA A 60 5.51 -14.49 10.84
N GLN A 61 6.10 -13.31 11.04
CA GLN A 61 7.22 -13.12 11.96
C GLN A 61 6.83 -13.41 13.41
N THR A 62 5.59 -13.07 13.80
CA THR A 62 5.09 -13.32 15.15
C THR A 62 4.85 -14.82 15.40
N LEU A 63 4.30 -15.53 14.40
CA LEU A 63 3.92 -16.95 14.53
C LEU A 63 5.07 -17.92 14.22
N HIS A 64 5.95 -17.56 13.29
CA HIS A 64 6.96 -18.46 12.72
C HIS A 64 8.39 -17.87 12.75
N GLY A 65 8.58 -16.72 13.39
CA GLY A 65 9.90 -16.09 13.50
C GLY A 65 10.56 -15.85 12.13
N PRO A 66 11.87 -16.11 12.00
CA PRO A 66 12.60 -15.92 10.74
C PRO A 66 12.06 -16.76 9.56
N ALA A 67 11.44 -17.92 9.83
CA ALA A 67 10.87 -18.77 8.79
C ALA A 67 9.61 -18.16 8.13
N GLY A 68 8.96 -17.20 8.80
CA GLY A 68 7.79 -16.51 8.27
C GLY A 68 8.05 -15.73 6.98
N GLN A 69 9.29 -15.30 6.73
CA GLN A 69 9.65 -14.60 5.50
C GLN A 69 9.49 -15.50 4.27
N LYS A 70 9.90 -16.77 4.35
CA LYS A 70 9.77 -17.73 3.25
C LYS A 70 8.32 -18.00 2.88
N LEU A 71 7.42 -18.00 3.87
CA LEU A 71 5.98 -18.13 3.65
C LEU A 71 5.44 -16.93 2.87
N VAL A 72 5.78 -15.71 3.30
CA VAL A 72 5.35 -14.47 2.63
C VAL A 72 5.89 -14.39 1.20
N ASP A 73 7.16 -14.75 1.00
CA ASP A 73 7.78 -14.79 -0.33
C ASP A 73 7.10 -15.83 -1.24
N THR A 74 6.62 -16.94 -0.68
CA THR A 74 5.86 -17.95 -1.44
C THR A 74 4.47 -17.43 -1.84
N LEU A 75 3.84 -16.63 -0.99
CA LEU A 75 2.49 -16.09 -1.24
C LEU A 75 2.50 -14.90 -2.21
N PHE A 76 3.40 -13.94 -1.99
CA PHE A 76 3.41 -12.70 -2.75
C PHE A 76 4.55 -12.62 -3.79
N GLY A 77 5.49 -13.56 -3.80
CA GLY A 77 6.67 -13.54 -4.66
C GLY A 77 7.92 -13.06 -3.91
N GLY A 78 9.07 -13.67 -4.20
CA GLY A 78 10.35 -13.36 -3.56
C GLY A 78 10.91 -11.99 -3.94
N GLN A 79 11.76 -11.44 -3.07
CA GLN A 79 12.40 -10.16 -3.32
C GLN A 79 13.50 -10.30 -4.38
N LEU A 80 13.55 -9.34 -5.32
CA LEU A 80 14.66 -9.25 -6.26
C LEU A 80 15.97 -9.00 -5.47
N PRO A 81 17.07 -9.71 -5.79
CA PRO A 81 18.37 -9.43 -5.25
C PRO A 81 18.80 -8.03 -5.67
N PRO A 82 19.69 -7.40 -4.89
CA PRO A 82 20.21 -6.10 -5.22
C PRO A 82 20.90 -6.13 -6.59
N VAL A 83 20.61 -5.12 -7.42
CA VAL A 83 21.21 -4.93 -8.74
C VAL A 83 22.74 -4.91 -8.59
N GLY A 84 23.44 -5.78 -9.31
CA GLY A 84 24.92 -5.81 -9.37
C GLY A 84 25.63 -6.93 -8.58
N LYS A 85 24.91 -7.85 -7.92
CA LYS A 85 25.52 -9.03 -7.27
C LYS A 85 25.43 -10.33 -8.07
N ASP A 86 25.17 -10.25 -9.37
CA ASP A 86 25.21 -11.42 -10.27
C ASP A 86 26.61 -11.59 -10.87
N ARG A 87 27.59 -11.97 -10.04
CA ARG A 87 28.85 -12.57 -10.52
C ARG A 87 28.79 -14.07 -10.31
N GLY A 88 28.21 -14.77 -11.27
CA GLY A 88 28.46 -16.21 -11.42
C GLY A 88 27.21 -17.08 -11.47
N LYS A 89 27.10 -17.77 -12.61
CA LYS A 89 26.12 -18.78 -13.03
C LYS A 89 24.84 -18.18 -13.62
N ASP A 90 24.66 -18.48 -14.90
CA ASP A 90 23.43 -18.46 -15.71
C ASP A 90 22.28 -19.28 -15.09
N ARG A 91 21.92 -19.01 -13.84
CA ARG A 91 20.61 -19.35 -13.31
C ARG A 91 19.86 -18.04 -13.31
N ARG A 92 19.13 -17.76 -14.39
CA ARG A 92 18.02 -16.81 -14.32
C ARG A 92 17.23 -17.19 -13.06
N PRO A 93 17.21 -16.35 -12.02
CA PRO A 93 16.57 -16.76 -10.79
C PRO A 93 15.11 -16.98 -11.14
N ARG A 94 14.62 -18.20 -10.92
CA ARG A 94 13.19 -18.48 -11.07
C ARG A 94 12.51 -17.79 -9.91
N TYR A 95 12.24 -16.49 -10.05
CA TYR A 95 11.27 -15.81 -9.20
C TYR A 95 9.94 -16.46 -9.55
N GLY A 96 9.55 -17.45 -8.77
CA GLY A 96 8.18 -17.93 -8.82
C GLY A 96 7.28 -16.72 -8.57
N GLY A 97 6.34 -16.49 -9.48
CA GLY A 97 5.27 -15.53 -9.21
C GLY A 97 4.62 -15.85 -7.87
N GLY A 98 4.12 -14.82 -7.18
CA GLY A 98 3.29 -15.04 -6.00
C GLY A 98 2.08 -15.91 -6.34
N ARG A 99 1.57 -16.64 -5.35
CA ARG A 99 0.33 -17.42 -5.49
C ARG A 99 -0.93 -16.55 -5.35
N VAL A 100 -0.78 -15.29 -4.99
CA VAL A 100 -1.87 -14.33 -4.78
C VAL A 100 -1.87 -13.30 -5.89
N GLU A 101 -3.03 -13.13 -6.52
CA GLU A 101 -3.31 -12.04 -7.46
C GLU A 101 -4.10 -10.96 -6.71
N VAL A 102 -3.59 -9.72 -6.72
CA VAL A 102 -4.28 -8.57 -6.13
C VAL A 102 -4.73 -7.67 -7.26
N ARG A 103 -6.05 -7.47 -7.35
CA ARG A 103 -6.66 -6.58 -8.34
C ARG A 103 -6.96 -5.23 -7.71
N GLU A 104 -6.88 -4.20 -8.53
CA GLU A 104 -7.40 -2.88 -8.18
C GLU A 104 -8.90 -2.94 -7.89
N ARG A 105 -9.37 -2.01 -7.07
CA ARG A 105 -10.77 -1.91 -6.68
C ARG A 105 -11.24 -0.48 -6.62
N VAL A 106 -12.42 -0.23 -7.16
CA VAL A 106 -13.15 1.02 -6.98
C VAL A 106 -13.60 1.13 -5.53
N VAL A 107 -13.48 2.32 -4.94
CA VAL A 107 -13.96 2.60 -3.60
C VAL A 107 -15.45 2.90 -3.66
N GLU A 108 -16.26 1.94 -3.25
CA GLU A 108 -17.71 2.11 -3.15
C GLU A 108 -18.09 2.72 -1.81
N GLN A 109 -18.85 3.81 -1.83
CA GLN A 109 -19.42 4.39 -0.62
C GLN A 109 -20.60 3.52 -0.17
N THR A 110 -20.38 2.68 0.84
CA THR A 110 -21.48 1.94 1.47
C THR A 110 -22.32 2.93 2.29
N ALA A 111 -23.48 3.33 1.76
CA ALA A 111 -24.39 4.23 2.45
C ALA A 111 -24.73 3.69 3.85
N GLY A 112 -24.35 4.45 4.90
CA GLY A 112 -24.86 4.25 6.27
C GLY A 112 -23.96 3.53 7.29
N ARG A 113 -22.70 3.22 7.01
CA ARG A 113 -21.80 2.60 8.02
C ARG A 113 -20.73 3.55 8.52
N THR A 114 -21.03 4.26 9.60
CA THR A 114 -20.02 4.89 10.46
C THR A 114 -19.35 3.79 11.28
N LEU A 115 -18.11 3.46 10.95
CA LEU A 115 -17.30 2.57 11.79
C LEU A 115 -16.78 3.39 12.98
N THR A 116 -17.43 3.23 14.13
CA THR A 116 -16.93 3.76 15.41
C THR A 116 -15.93 2.77 15.98
N TRP A 117 -14.69 3.21 16.16
CA TRP A 117 -13.65 2.41 16.80
C TRP A 117 -13.57 2.79 18.28
N SER A 118 -13.95 1.86 19.16
CA SER A 118 -13.76 2.00 20.62
C SER A 118 -12.51 1.23 21.05
N ARG A 119 -11.62 1.87 21.80
CA ARG A 119 -10.53 1.18 22.52
C ARG A 119 -11.12 0.43 23.72
N PRO A 120 -10.66 -0.80 24.01
CA PRO A 120 -10.89 -1.44 25.31
C PRO A 120 -10.12 -0.73 26.42
#